data_AF-A0A7H4NZY1-F1
#
_entry.id   AF-A0A7H4NZY1-F1
#
_cell.length_a   1.000
_cell.length_b   1.000
_cell.length_c   1.000
_cell.angle_alpha   90.00
_cell.angle_beta   90.00
_cell.angle_gamma   90.00
#
_symmetry.space_group_name_H-M   'P 1'
#
loop_
_entity.id
_entity.type
_entity.pdbx_description
1 polymer ?
#
loop_
_entity_poly.entity_id
_entity_poly.type
_entity_poly.pdbx_seq_one_letter_code
_entity_poly.pdbx_strand_id
1 'polypeptide(L)'
;MDIMRSLLGMVVLLAIAFALSVNKKRISIRTVGAALLLQIVIGGVMLYFPPGKWLVEQAALGVHKVMSYSDAGSAFIFGSLVGPKMDVLFDGAGFIFAFRVLPAIILLPR
;
A
#
# COMPACT_ATOMS: atom_id res chain seq x y z
N MET A 1 6.53 14.41 -20.82
CA MET A 1 5.62 15.38 -20.18
C MET A 1 5.23 14.96 -18.76
N ASP A 2 5.42 13.69 -18.38
CA ASP A 2 5.00 13.17 -17.08
C ASP A 2 5.88 13.63 -15.91
N ILE A 3 7.20 13.73 -16.11
CA ILE A 3 8.13 14.23 -15.08
C ILE A 3 7.77 15.66 -14.66
N MET A 4 7.38 16.51 -15.62
CA MET A 4 6.96 17.89 -15.34
C MET A 4 5.65 17.93 -14.53
N ARG A 5 4.70 17.02 -14.79
CA ARG A 5 3.48 16.89 -14.00
C ARG A 5 3.77 16.39 -12.59
N SER A 6 4.66 15.42 -12.43
CA SER A 6 5.10 14.92 -11.12
C SER A 6 5.80 16.01 -10.30
N LEU A 7 6.68 16.79 -10.92
CA LEU A 7 7.36 17.91 -10.26
C LEU A 7 6.38 19.01 -9.84
N LEU A 8 5.44 19.35 -10.73
CA LEU A 8 4.39 20.32 -10.44
C LEU A 8 3.52 19.87 -9.26
N GLY A 9 3.10 18.60 -9.25
CA GLY A 9 2.32 18.03 -8.14
C GLY A 9 3.05 18.13 -6.80
N MET A 10 4.35 17.84 -6.79
CA MET A 10 5.19 17.94 -5.60
C MET A 10 5.27 19.37 -5.05
N VAL A 11 5.47 20.36 -5.93
CA VAL A 11 5.47 21.78 -5.56
C VAL A 11 4.12 22.22 -5.02
N VAL A 12 3.02 21.80 -5.65
CA VAL A 12 1.66 22.14 -5.22
C VAL A 12 1.36 21.57 -3.82
N LEU A 13 1.73 20.31 -3.55
CA LEU A 13 1.54 19.71 -2.22
C LEU A 13 2.34 20.44 -1.13
N LEU A 14 3.59 20.81 -1.42
CA LEU A 14 4.41 21.60 -0.50
C LEU A 14 3.82 23.01 -0.28
N ALA A 15 3.27 23.63 -1.33
CA ALA A 15 2.60 24.92 -1.22
C ALA A 15 1.33 24.86 -0.36
N ILE A 16 0.52 23.79 -0.49
CA ILE A 16 -0.65 23.55 0.35
C ILE A 16 -0.22 23.33 1.81
N ALA A 17 0.80 22.51 2.05
CA ALA A 17 1.33 22.28 3.39
C ALA A 17 1.86 23.58 4.03
N PHE A 18 2.50 24.45 3.25
CA PHE A 18 2.94 25.77 3.70
C PHE A 18 1.76 26.73 3.96
N ALA A 19 0.72 26.69 3.13
CA ALA A 19 -0.47 27.53 3.28
C ALA A 19 -1.24 27.18 4.57
N LEU A 20 -1.38 25.90 4.86
CA LEU A 20 -2.06 25.37 6.05
C LEU A 20 -1.18 25.35 7.31
N SER A 21 0.10 25.73 7.22
CA SER A 21 1.00 25.74 8.36
C SER A 21 0.64 26.85 9.36
N VAL A 22 0.42 26.45 10.60
CA VAL A 22 0.09 27.34 11.73
C VAL A 22 1.23 28.31 12.05
N ASN A 23 2.49 27.90 11.87
CA ASN A 23 3.64 28.73 12.21
C ASN A 23 4.71 28.66 11.12
N LYS A 24 4.45 29.41 10.04
CA LYS A 24 5.29 29.45 8.82
C LYS A 24 6.76 29.79 9.08
N LYS A 25 7.05 30.55 10.15
CA LYS A 25 8.42 30.93 10.55
C LYS A 25 9.20 29.84 11.28
N ARG A 26 8.52 28.83 11.82
CA ARG A 26 9.15 27.69 12.52
C ARG A 26 9.42 26.49 11.61
N ILE A 27 9.12 26.60 10.32
CA ILE A 27 9.42 25.55 9.36
C ILE A 27 10.94 25.50 9.16
N SER A 28 11.58 24.45 9.64
CA SER A 28 13.01 24.21 9.42
C SER A 28 13.23 23.66 8.00
N ILE A 29 13.72 24.51 7.09
CA ILE A 29 13.98 24.13 5.70
C ILE A 29 14.95 22.94 5.59
N ARG A 30 15.89 22.81 6.55
CA ARG A 30 16.80 21.67 6.67
C ARG A 30 16.07 20.35 6.91
N THR A 31 15.05 20.35 7.75
CA THR A 31 14.29 19.13 8.08
C THR A 31 13.35 18.77 6.94
N VAL A 32 12.63 19.75 6.39
CA VAL A 32 11.72 19.52 5.26
C VAL A 32 12.49 19.05 4.03
N GLY A 33 13.61 19.71 3.69
CA GLY A 33 14.47 19.31 2.58
C GLY A 33 15.10 17.93 2.77
N ALA A 34 15.57 17.61 3.99
CA ALA A 34 16.10 16.29 4.29
C ALA A 34 15.03 15.19 4.18
N ALA A 35 13.83 15.42 4.70
CA ALA A 35 12.71 14.49 4.61
C ALA A 35 12.30 14.25 3.14
N LEU A 36 12.23 15.32 2.35
CA LEU A 36 11.87 15.27 0.94
C LEU A 36 12.89 14.49 0.11
N LEU A 37 14.18 14.76 0.34
CA LEU A 37 15.28 14.06 -0.32
C LEU A 37 15.27 12.59 0.07
N LEU A 38 15.11 12.28 1.37
CA LEU A 38 15.03 10.92 1.86
C LEU A 38 13.86 10.17 1.20
N GLN A 39 12.69 10.80 1.09
CA GLN A 39 11.52 10.21 0.43
C GLN A 39 11.77 9.90 -1.04
N ILE A 40 12.40 10.83 -1.78
CA ILE A 40 12.78 10.60 -3.19
C ILE A 40 13.79 9.46 -3.30
N VAL A 41 14.82 9.44 -2.44
CA VAL A 41 15.87 8.40 -2.44
C VAL A 41 15.27 7.04 -2.14
N ILE A 42 14.45 6.92 -1.09
CA ILE A 42 13.79 5.66 -0.74
C ILE A 42 12.89 5.20 -1.90
N GLY A 43 12.06 6.09 -2.45
CA GLY A 43 11.21 5.78 -3.60
C GLY A 43 12.00 5.34 -4.82
N GLY A 44 13.11 6.01 -5.14
CA GLY A 44 14.00 5.65 -6.23
C GLY A 44 14.69 4.30 -6.02
N VAL A 45 15.17 4.04 -4.80
CA VAL A 45 15.78 2.75 -4.45
C VAL A 45 14.75 1.63 -4.56
N MET A 46 13.54 1.82 -4.03
CA MET A 46 12.50 0.77 -4.02
C MET A 46 11.89 0.53 -5.41
N LEU A 47 11.73 1.58 -6.24
CA LEU A 47 10.96 1.51 -7.49
C LEU A 47 11.81 1.61 -8.77
N TYR A 48 13.07 2.01 -8.70
CA TYR A 48 13.95 2.15 -9.88
C TYR A 48 15.16 1.23 -9.79
N PHE A 49 15.79 1.12 -8.62
CA PHE A 49 17.02 0.32 -8.44
C PHE A 49 16.71 -1.19 -8.43
N PRO A 50 17.35 -2.03 -9.30
CA PRO A 50 16.97 -3.43 -9.45
C PRO A 50 17.06 -4.28 -8.17
N PRO A 51 18.12 -4.17 -7.33
CA PRO A 51 18.15 -4.84 -6.03
C PRO A 51 17.05 -4.37 -5.07
N GLY A 52 16.67 -3.09 -5.12
CA GLY A 52 15.61 -2.55 -4.27
C GLY A 52 14.23 -3.05 -4.69
N LYS A 53 13.95 -3.15 -5.99
CA LYS A 53 12.75 -3.80 -6.52
C LYS A 53 12.65 -5.25 -6.05
N TRP A 54 13.73 -6.01 -6.18
CA TRP A 54 13.78 -7.40 -5.73
C TRP A 54 13.47 -7.52 -4.24
N LEU A 55 14.04 -6.65 -3.39
CA LEU A 55 13.77 -6.66 -1.96
C LEU A 55 12.30 -6.37 -1.64
N VAL A 56 11.69 -5.39 -2.34
CA VAL A 56 10.27 -5.07 -2.18
C VAL A 56 9.39 -6.22 -2.65
N GLU A 57 9.75 -6.87 -3.75
CA GLU A 57 9.05 -8.06 -4.26
C GLU A 57 9.12 -9.23 -3.28
N GLN A 58 10.29 -9.49 -2.69
CA GLN A 58 10.42 -10.52 -1.64
C GLN A 58 9.56 -10.19 -0.40
N ALA A 59 9.53 -8.92 0.02
CA ALA A 59 8.65 -8.49 1.11
C ALA A 59 7.16 -8.69 0.75
N ALA A 60 6.77 -8.35 -0.48
CA ALA A 60 5.42 -8.57 -0.98
C ALA A 60 5.05 -10.06 -1.00
N LEU A 61 5.95 -10.95 -1.47
CA LEU A 61 5.75 -12.40 -1.43
C LEU A 61 5.58 -12.92 0.00
N GLY A 62 6.33 -12.36 0.96
CA GLY A 62 6.16 -12.65 2.39
C GLY A 62 4.76 -12.28 2.90
N VAL A 63 4.28 -11.08 2.57
CA VAL A 63 2.92 -10.63 2.91
C VAL A 63 1.86 -11.50 2.22
N HIS A 64 2.06 -11.84 0.94
CA HIS A 64 1.16 -12.76 0.22
C HIS A 64 1.09 -14.13 0.87
N LYS A 65 2.20 -14.65 1.40
CA LYS A 65 2.21 -15.91 2.15
C LYS A 65 1.39 -15.80 3.44
N VAL A 66 1.49 -14.69 4.17
CA VAL A 66 0.63 -14.44 5.34
C VAL A 66 -0.85 -14.37 4.95
N MET A 67 -1.17 -13.70 3.84
CA MET A 67 -2.53 -13.63 3.31
C MET A 67 -3.06 -15.04 2.97
N SER A 68 -2.23 -15.91 2.39
CA SER A 68 -2.63 -17.29 2.08
C SER A 68 -2.99 -18.12 3.32
N TYR A 69 -2.39 -17.84 4.48
CA TYR A 69 -2.80 -18.45 5.75
C TYR A 69 -4.16 -17.93 6.22
N SER A 70 -4.45 -16.65 5.99
CA SER A 70 -5.78 -16.07 6.25
C SER A 70 -6.85 -16.68 5.34
N ASP A 71 -6.53 -16.90 4.06
CA ASP A 71 -7.43 -17.56 3.12
C ASP A 71 -7.73 -19.00 3.56
N ALA A 72 -6.72 -19.75 4.01
CA ALA A 72 -6.89 -21.09 4.56
C ALA A 72 -7.75 -21.10 5.84
N GLY A 73 -7.57 -20.12 6.73
CA GLY A 73 -8.41 -19.95 7.93
C GLY A 73 -9.86 -19.60 7.58
N SER A 74 -10.06 -18.73 6.60
CA SER A 74 -11.39 -18.38 6.08
C SER A 74 -12.09 -19.59 5.45
N ALA A 75 -11.35 -20.41 4.69
CA ALA A 75 -11.86 -21.65 4.12
C ALA A 75 -12.22 -22.68 5.21
N PHE A 76 -11.49 -22.73 6.32
CA PHE A 76 -11.85 -23.58 7.47
C PHE A 76 -13.14 -23.11 8.16
N ILE A 77 -13.32 -21.80 8.37
CA ILE A 77 -14.49 -21.25 9.06
C ILE A 77 -15.74 -21.23 8.17
N PHE A 78 -15.59 -20.89 6.89
CA PHE A 78 -16.70 -20.63 5.97
C PHE A 78 -16.86 -21.67 4.85
N GLY A 79 -15.96 -22.66 4.75
CA GLY A 79 -16.10 -23.82 3.87
C GLY A 79 -16.31 -23.46 2.39
N SER A 80 -17.39 -23.98 1.80
CA SER A 80 -17.71 -23.78 0.38
C SER A 80 -18.14 -22.35 0.02
N LEU A 81 -18.46 -21.48 0.99
CA LEU A 81 -18.85 -20.08 0.73
C LEU A 81 -17.67 -19.20 0.28
N VAL A 82 -16.43 -19.68 0.42
CA VAL A 82 -15.22 -18.96 -0.02
C VAL A 82 -14.55 -19.64 -1.22
N GLY A 83 -14.97 -20.87 -1.54
CA GLY A 83 -14.37 -21.69 -2.60
C GLY A 83 -14.81 -21.33 -4.03
N PRO A 84 -14.11 -21.86 -5.05
CA PRO A 84 -14.33 -21.56 -6.47
C PRO A 84 -15.73 -21.95 -6.98
N LYS A 85 -16.48 -22.78 -6.23
CA LYS A 85 -17.88 -23.09 -6.53
C LYS A 85 -18.80 -21.87 -6.43
N MET A 86 -18.49 -20.90 -5.57
CA MET A 86 -19.25 -19.66 -5.46
C MET A 86 -19.05 -18.77 -6.68
N ASP A 87 -17.85 -18.75 -7.26
CA ASP A 87 -17.57 -17.98 -8.47
C ASP A 87 -18.33 -18.53 -9.69
N VAL A 88 -18.57 -19.85 -9.74
CA VAL A 88 -19.37 -20.52 -10.79
C VAL A 88 -20.88 -20.38 -10.55
N LEU A 89 -21.34 -20.39 -9.29
CA LEU A 89 -22.76 -20.30 -8.94
C LEU A 89 -23.31 -18.86 -9.03
N PHE A 90 -22.47 -17.85 -8.85
CA PHE A 90 -22.86 -16.45 -8.78
C PHE A 90 -22.34 -15.60 -9.96
N ASP A 91 -21.94 -16.23 -11.07
CA ASP A 91 -21.53 -15.57 -12.32
C ASP A 91 -20.57 -14.37 -12.09
N GLY A 92 -19.49 -14.62 -11.33
CA GLY A 92 -18.50 -13.59 -10.98
C GLY A 92 -18.76 -12.81 -9.69
N ALA A 93 -19.91 -12.97 -9.02
CA ALA A 93 -20.20 -12.41 -7.69
C ALA A 93 -19.85 -13.37 -6.53
N GLY A 94 -19.03 -14.40 -6.76
CA GLY A 94 -18.55 -15.33 -5.73
C GLY A 94 -17.49 -14.74 -4.79
N PHE A 95 -17.00 -13.52 -5.06
CA PHE A 95 -16.16 -12.76 -4.14
C PHE A 95 -17.01 -12.10 -3.05
N ILE A 96 -17.27 -12.82 -1.96
CA ILE A 96 -17.93 -12.25 -0.79
C ILE A 96 -16.89 -11.52 0.07
N PHE A 97 -16.92 -10.18 0.01
CA PHE A 97 -16.01 -9.31 0.76
C PHE A 97 -15.93 -9.66 2.26
N ALA A 98 -17.07 -9.95 2.89
CA ALA A 98 -17.13 -10.27 4.31
C ALA A 98 -16.33 -11.52 4.69
N PHE A 99 -16.20 -12.50 3.80
CA PHE A 99 -15.52 -13.76 4.08
C PHE A 99 -14.10 -13.84 3.52
N ARG A 100 -13.75 -12.97 2.57
CA ARG A 100 -12.40 -12.90 1.99
C ARG A 100 -11.53 -11.77 2.58
N VAL A 101 -12.13 -10.69 3.09
CA VAL A 101 -11.38 -9.50 3.54
C VAL A 101 -11.39 -9.34 5.06
N LEU A 102 -12.52 -9.60 5.74
CA LEU A 102 -12.59 -9.45 7.20
C LEU A 102 -11.67 -10.42 7.96
N PRO A 103 -11.52 -11.70 7.57
CA PRO A 103 -10.60 -12.61 8.28
C PRO A 103 -9.13 -12.20 8.18
N ALA A 104 -8.72 -11.56 7.07
CA ALA A 104 -7.38 -11.00 6.94
C ALA A 104 -7.14 -9.88 7.95
N ILE A 105 -8.14 -9.00 8.14
CA ILE A 105 -8.09 -7.91 9.12
C ILE A 105 -8.06 -8.45 10.57
N ILE A 106 -8.72 -9.58 10.85
CA ILE A 106 -8.75 -10.23 12.17
C ILE A 106 -7.46 -11.01 12.47
N LEU A 107 -6.75 -11.49 11.45
CA LEU A 107 -5.47 -12.18 11.60
C LEU A 107 -4.28 -11.21 11.78
N LEU A 108 -4.35 -10.04 11.14
CA LEU A 108 -3.32 -8.99 11.17
C LEU A 108 -3.32 -8.00 12.37
N PRO A 109 -4.20 -8.02 13.39
CA PRO A 109 -4.18 -7.03 14.46
C PRO A 109 -3.27 -7.51 15.60
N ARG A 110 -1.96 -7.34 15.41
CA ARG A 110 -0.92 -6.93 16.37
C ARG A 110 0.46 -7.12 15.74
#